data_AF-A0A2C8ZVA7-F1
#
_entry.id   AF-A0A2C8ZVA7-F1
#
_cell.length_a   1.000
_cell.length_b   1.000
_cell.length_c   1.000
_cell.angle_alpha   90.00
_cell.angle_beta   90.00
_cell.angle_gamma   90.00
#
_symmetry.space_group_name_H-M   'P 1'
#
loop_
_entity.id
_entity.type
_entity.pdbx_description
1 polymer ?
#
loop_
_entity_poly.entity_id
_entity_poly.type
_entity_poly.pdbx_seq_one_letter_code
_entity_poly.pdbx_strand_id
1 'polypeptide(L)'
;MALDECALFELLAQPKLTDVTDRIRVATETLYQELIDAEATAFIGASTFERTSERTTHRNGTRPRTLTTTAGELDLRIPKLRAGSFFPALLERRRCIDQGLFAVVMEAYLDGVSTRKVDDLVKELGADTGISKFEVSRICAGLDAEVAQFRDRTLSTLDYPYVFLDATYVKARVNHRIVSQAIVVAVGVAADGRREMLGFDDGDTENEGFWTAFLRSLKVRGLDGLKLVMSDAHSGLKKAISTVFQGASWERCRDHSMRNVLCVVSKGSPDMVASIIRTVFAQPDREHIHAQPDREHIHAQFDEVTRMLARSHQKVVTMLDDARNDLLGFACFPQRHWRQIWCTNPLERVNKQIKRRTDDVGAFPNPAAETKTTDPHGVEKLHHSARRYRSQPSPRPLSAECRIGRRGPAPRQVAWWANEDGSRAGCRLEQHGRDRGEPSLWVMRPRWRNTHSPSYSGVAAQNSVR
;
A
#
# COMPACT_ATOMS: atom_id res chain seq x y z
N MET A 1 38.51 16.42 -27.79
CA MET A 1 38.65 17.74 -27.16
C MET A 1 40.03 17.80 -26.56
N ALA A 2 40.92 18.62 -27.09
CA ALA A 2 42.12 18.99 -26.35
C ALA A 2 41.69 20.12 -25.40
N LEU A 3 41.93 19.96 -24.10
CA LEU A 3 41.86 21.09 -23.18
C LEU A 3 42.85 22.14 -23.68
N ASP A 4 42.48 23.41 -23.66
CA ASP A 4 43.46 24.44 -23.95
C ASP A 4 44.59 24.39 -22.91
N GLU A 5 45.77 24.89 -23.28
CA GLU A 5 46.97 24.79 -22.47
C GLU A 5 46.81 25.49 -21.10
N CYS A 6 46.06 26.59 -21.04
CA CYS A 6 45.74 27.29 -19.80
C CYS A 6 44.80 26.48 -18.91
N ALA A 7 43.73 25.90 -19.47
CA ALA A 7 42.78 25.04 -18.74
C ALA A 7 43.49 23.80 -18.16
N LEU A 8 44.44 23.22 -18.91
CA LEU A 8 45.27 22.12 -18.43
C LEU A 8 46.17 22.54 -17.26
N PHE A 9 46.81 23.70 -17.34
CA PHE A 9 47.64 24.21 -16.25
C PHE A 9 46.84 24.54 -14.98
N GLU A 10 45.63 25.08 -15.12
CA GLU A 10 44.72 25.31 -13.99
C GLU A 10 44.30 24.00 -13.34
N LEU A 11 43.90 22.98 -14.12
CA LEU A 11 43.59 21.64 -13.62
C LEU A 11 44.77 20.97 -12.92
N LEU A 12 45.99 21.11 -13.46
CA LEU A 12 47.23 20.59 -12.85
C LEU A 12 47.65 21.35 -11.58
N ALA A 13 47.15 22.58 -11.37
CA ALA A 13 47.39 23.35 -10.16
C ALA A 13 46.44 22.95 -9.01
N GLN A 14 45.25 22.43 -9.31
CA GLN A 14 44.25 22.03 -8.30
C GLN A 14 44.76 20.99 -7.28
N PRO A 15 45.53 19.94 -7.64
CA PRO A 15 46.13 18.99 -6.68
C PRO A 15 47.03 19.63 -5.62
N LYS A 16 47.37 20.92 -5.74
CA LYS A 16 48.17 21.68 -4.77
C LYS A 16 47.34 22.40 -3.71
N LEU A 17 46.01 22.51 -3.87
CA LEU A 17 45.11 23.10 -2.86
C LEU A 17 45.16 22.26 -1.58
N THR A 18 45.19 22.82 -0.38
CA THR A 18 45.34 22.00 0.84
C THR A 18 44.06 21.27 1.28
N ASP A 19 42.89 21.77 0.89
CA ASP A 19 41.59 21.16 1.20
C ASP A 19 41.07 20.30 0.03
N VAL A 20 40.74 19.04 0.31
CA VAL A 20 40.20 18.09 -0.66
C VAL A 20 38.86 18.56 -1.22
N THR A 21 38.05 19.25 -0.42
CA THR A 21 36.72 19.72 -0.81
C THR A 21 36.82 20.79 -1.89
N ASP A 22 37.71 21.78 -1.68
CA ASP A 22 37.97 22.83 -2.66
C ASP A 22 38.58 22.29 -3.96
N ARG A 23 39.43 21.25 -3.89
CA ARG A 23 39.94 20.58 -5.10
C ARG A 23 38.81 20.05 -5.97
N ILE A 24 37.88 19.32 -5.38
CA ILE A 24 36.78 18.68 -6.10
C ILE A 24 35.82 19.74 -6.64
N ARG A 25 35.51 20.78 -5.84
CA ARG A 25 34.65 21.89 -6.26
C ARG A 25 35.20 22.58 -7.50
N VAL A 26 36.47 23.02 -7.46
CA VAL A 26 37.11 23.74 -8.57
C VAL A 26 37.25 22.85 -9.80
N ALA A 27 37.65 21.58 -9.63
CA ALA A 27 37.71 20.62 -10.74
C ALA A 27 36.35 20.44 -11.44
N THR A 28 35.28 20.35 -10.64
CA THR A 28 33.91 20.20 -11.14
C THR A 28 33.44 21.48 -11.82
N GLU A 29 33.73 22.65 -11.27
CA GLU A 29 33.41 23.94 -11.89
C GLU A 29 34.07 24.09 -13.26
N THR A 30 35.37 23.79 -13.36
CA THR A 30 36.11 23.81 -14.64
C THR A 30 35.49 22.84 -15.64
N LEU A 31 35.20 21.60 -15.23
CA LEU A 31 34.59 20.61 -16.10
C LEU A 31 33.22 21.07 -16.63
N TYR A 32 32.37 21.61 -15.75
CA TYR A 32 31.06 22.13 -16.16
C TYR A 32 31.21 23.31 -17.12
N GLN A 33 32.13 24.23 -16.86
CA GLN A 33 32.37 25.39 -17.71
C GLN A 33 32.84 24.97 -19.11
N GLU A 34 33.80 24.04 -19.20
CA GLU A 34 34.29 23.50 -20.47
C GLU A 34 33.19 22.81 -21.28
N LEU A 35 32.34 22.02 -20.63
CA LEU A 35 31.20 21.37 -21.29
C LEU A 35 30.19 22.40 -21.82
N ILE A 36 29.90 23.45 -21.04
CA ILE A 36 29.03 24.56 -21.45
C ILE A 36 29.59 25.27 -22.69
N ASP A 37 30.89 25.57 -22.70
CA ASP A 37 31.54 26.28 -23.79
C ASP A 37 31.71 25.42 -25.05
N ALA A 38 31.94 24.12 -24.88
CA ALA A 38 31.94 23.14 -25.97
C ALA A 38 30.53 23.02 -26.60
N GLU A 39 29.48 22.91 -25.80
CA GLU A 39 28.10 22.86 -26.29
C GLU A 39 27.72 24.17 -27.02
N ALA A 40 28.12 25.33 -26.48
CA ALA A 40 27.92 26.62 -27.14
C ALA A 40 28.69 26.71 -28.47
N THR A 41 29.90 26.16 -28.54
CA THR A 41 30.70 26.11 -29.78
C THR A 41 30.02 25.25 -30.84
N ALA A 42 29.53 24.07 -30.45
CA ALA A 42 28.77 23.19 -31.35
C ALA A 42 27.47 23.85 -31.83
N PHE A 43 26.75 24.55 -30.95
CA PHE A 43 25.52 25.27 -31.31
C PHE A 43 25.76 26.43 -32.28
N ILE A 44 26.87 27.16 -32.12
CA ILE A 44 27.24 28.31 -32.96
C ILE A 44 27.88 27.86 -34.29
N GLY A 45 28.51 26.69 -34.31
CA GLY A 45 29.36 26.22 -35.41
C GLY A 45 30.72 26.94 -35.47
N ALA A 46 31.16 27.57 -34.38
CA ALA A 46 32.44 28.28 -34.33
C ALA A 46 32.96 28.46 -32.90
N SER A 47 34.26 28.27 -32.73
CA SER A 47 34.98 28.53 -31.48
C SER A 47 35.05 30.03 -31.18
N THR A 48 35.52 30.36 -29.97
CA THR A 48 35.79 31.76 -29.59
C THR A 48 36.83 32.36 -30.54
N PHE A 49 36.54 33.56 -31.05
CA PHE A 49 37.38 34.31 -32.00
C PHE A 49 37.72 33.63 -33.33
N GLU A 50 37.24 32.41 -33.58
CA GLU A 50 37.47 31.69 -34.83
C GLU A 50 36.88 32.46 -36.03
N ARG A 51 37.59 32.48 -37.16
CA ARG A 51 37.08 33.06 -38.41
C ARG A 51 36.59 31.93 -39.30
N THR A 52 35.28 31.74 -39.34
CA THR A 52 34.60 30.77 -40.21
C THR A 52 33.36 31.38 -40.83
N SER A 53 33.05 30.93 -42.04
CA SER A 53 31.85 31.29 -42.81
C SER A 53 30.63 30.45 -42.40
N GLU A 54 30.82 29.32 -41.71
CA GLU A 54 29.75 28.40 -41.27
C GLU A 54 29.04 28.84 -39.97
N ARG A 55 29.49 29.94 -39.34
CA ARG A 55 28.93 30.46 -38.10
C ARG A 55 27.47 30.91 -38.27
N THR A 56 26.61 30.48 -37.37
CA THR A 56 25.18 30.86 -37.36
C THR A 56 24.86 32.12 -36.56
N THR A 57 25.63 32.41 -35.49
CA THR A 57 25.41 33.56 -34.59
C THR A 57 26.70 33.92 -33.83
N HIS A 58 26.69 35.01 -33.07
CA HIS A 58 27.87 35.48 -32.31
C HIS A 58 27.62 35.45 -30.80
N ARG A 59 28.68 35.19 -30.01
CA ARG A 59 28.66 35.37 -28.56
C ARG A 59 28.55 36.86 -28.21
N ASN A 60 27.83 37.18 -27.13
CA ASN A 60 27.59 38.55 -26.64
C ASN A 60 27.74 38.62 -25.10
N GLY A 61 28.88 38.15 -24.61
CA GLY A 61 29.17 38.04 -23.17
C GLY A 61 28.53 36.81 -22.51
N THR A 62 28.45 36.84 -21.18
CA THR A 62 27.96 35.72 -20.36
C THR A 62 26.90 36.19 -19.35
N ARG A 63 26.17 35.24 -18.77
CA ARG A 63 25.34 35.44 -17.57
C ARG A 63 25.89 34.57 -16.44
N PRO A 64 26.06 35.10 -15.21
CA PRO A 64 26.45 34.30 -14.08
C PRO A 64 25.31 33.34 -13.69
N ARG A 65 25.69 32.15 -13.22
CA ARG A 65 24.78 31.13 -12.72
C ARG A 65 25.49 30.31 -11.65
N THR A 66 25.06 30.47 -10.40
CA THR A 66 25.47 29.59 -9.33
C THR A 66 24.65 28.28 -9.39
N LEU A 67 25.35 27.15 -9.34
CA LEU A 67 24.79 25.81 -9.26
C LEU A 67 25.26 25.15 -7.96
N THR A 68 24.33 24.83 -7.08
CA THR A 68 24.61 24.11 -5.83
C THR A 68 24.74 22.63 -6.11
N THR A 69 25.87 22.04 -5.71
CA THR A 69 26.18 20.61 -5.90
C THR A 69 26.67 19.96 -4.61
N THR A 70 26.82 18.63 -4.61
CA THR A 70 27.49 17.90 -3.51
C THR A 70 29.01 18.16 -3.41
N ALA A 71 29.59 18.83 -4.41
CA ALA A 71 30.97 19.32 -4.35
C ALA A 71 31.04 20.77 -3.85
N GLY A 72 29.89 21.40 -3.59
CA GLY A 72 29.75 22.80 -3.25
C GLY A 72 29.14 23.65 -4.35
N GLU A 73 29.17 24.96 -4.16
CA GLU A 73 28.64 25.92 -5.13
C GLU A 73 29.61 26.14 -6.29
N LEU A 74 29.09 26.01 -7.51
CA LEU A 74 29.82 26.22 -8.75
C LEU A 74 29.35 27.53 -9.39
N ASP A 75 30.27 28.45 -9.65
CA ASP A 75 29.97 29.73 -10.30
C ASP A 75 30.15 29.66 -11.81
N LEU A 76 29.10 29.23 -12.50
CA LEU A 76 29.11 28.99 -13.94
C LEU A 76 28.82 30.28 -14.73
N ARG A 77 29.44 30.41 -15.90
CA ARG A 77 29.25 31.52 -16.82
C ARG A 77 28.58 31.01 -18.09
N ILE A 78 27.27 31.22 -18.21
CA ILE A 78 26.53 30.74 -19.37
C ILE A 78 26.66 31.75 -20.54
N PRO A 79 27.12 31.34 -21.73
CA PRO A 79 27.21 32.20 -22.90
C PRO A 79 25.87 32.84 -23.30
N LYS A 80 25.91 34.12 -23.66
CA LYS A 80 24.82 34.84 -24.32
C LYS A 80 25.09 34.90 -25.81
N LEU A 81 24.03 34.80 -26.61
CA LEU A 81 24.11 34.94 -28.06
C LEU A 81 23.58 36.30 -28.49
N ARG A 82 24.09 36.82 -29.61
CA ARG A 82 23.65 38.09 -30.21
C ARG A 82 22.30 37.95 -30.90
N ALA A 83 22.04 36.78 -31.48
CA ALA A 83 20.74 36.37 -32.01
C ALA A 83 20.41 34.94 -31.55
N GLY A 84 19.14 34.70 -31.21
CA GLY A 84 18.66 33.42 -30.68
C GLY A 84 18.82 33.27 -29.17
N SER A 85 18.54 32.07 -28.65
CA SER A 85 18.68 31.74 -27.22
C SER A 85 19.49 30.47 -27.05
N PHE A 86 20.43 30.48 -26.11
CA PHE A 86 21.22 29.31 -25.73
C PHE A 86 21.06 29.02 -24.23
N PHE A 87 20.83 27.76 -23.92
CA PHE A 87 20.84 27.24 -22.56
C PHE A 87 21.46 25.84 -22.59
N PRO A 88 22.51 25.57 -21.79
CA PRO A 88 23.20 24.28 -21.79
C PRO A 88 22.25 23.13 -21.46
N ALA A 89 22.35 22.02 -22.19
CA ALA A 89 21.53 20.83 -21.99
C ALA A 89 21.81 20.13 -20.65
N LEU A 90 23.02 20.26 -20.12
CA LEU A 90 23.40 19.70 -18.82
C LEU A 90 22.74 20.41 -17.62
N LEU A 91 22.19 21.62 -17.83
CA LEU A 91 21.51 22.38 -16.81
C LEU A 91 20.00 22.33 -17.02
N GLU A 92 19.25 22.51 -15.95
CA GLU A 92 17.81 22.71 -16.02
C GLU A 92 17.44 24.19 -15.85
N ARG A 93 16.50 24.66 -16.66
CA ARG A 93 16.01 26.05 -16.57
C ARG A 93 15.37 26.27 -15.21
N ARG A 94 15.79 27.33 -14.51
CA ARG A 94 15.27 27.75 -13.19
C ARG A 94 15.59 26.83 -12.00
N ARG A 95 16.23 25.66 -12.21
CA ARG A 95 16.72 24.81 -11.11
C ARG A 95 18.17 25.17 -10.78
N CYS A 96 18.41 25.61 -9.54
CA CYS A 96 19.75 26.04 -9.07
C CYS A 96 20.52 24.92 -8.36
N ILE A 97 19.93 23.74 -8.25
CA ILE A 97 20.49 22.57 -7.56
C ILE A 97 20.70 21.46 -8.59
N ASP A 98 21.81 20.73 -8.48
CA ASP A 98 22.10 19.59 -9.34
C ASP A 98 21.12 18.42 -9.13
N GLN A 99 21.08 17.48 -10.08
CA GLN A 99 20.13 16.37 -10.04
C GLN A 99 20.38 15.39 -8.87
N GLY A 100 21.63 15.19 -8.48
CA GLY A 100 22.01 14.36 -7.34
C GLY A 100 21.53 14.94 -6.03
N LEU A 101 21.86 16.21 -5.73
CA LEU A 101 21.38 16.87 -4.52
C LEU A 101 19.85 17.02 -4.51
N PHE A 102 19.23 17.26 -5.66
CA PHE A 102 17.77 17.26 -5.82
C PHE A 102 17.14 15.92 -5.40
N ALA A 103 17.71 14.78 -5.83
CA ALA A 103 17.23 13.46 -5.46
C ALA A 103 17.37 13.19 -3.96
N VAL A 104 18.48 13.60 -3.34
CA VAL A 104 18.70 13.48 -1.89
C VAL A 104 17.69 14.29 -1.10
N VAL A 105 17.43 15.54 -1.50
CA VAL A 105 16.42 16.40 -0.87
C VAL A 105 15.02 15.78 -0.95
N MET A 106 14.65 15.21 -2.11
CA MET A 106 13.37 14.51 -2.27
C MET A 106 13.27 13.27 -1.37
N GLU A 107 14.30 12.44 -1.34
CA GLU A 107 14.30 11.22 -0.52
C GLU A 107 14.24 11.55 0.98
N ALA A 108 15.02 12.55 1.43
CA ALA A 108 14.97 13.04 2.80
C ALA A 108 13.57 13.55 3.17
N TYR A 109 12.91 14.29 2.27
CA TYR A 109 11.54 14.76 2.50
C TYR A 109 10.55 13.60 2.60
N LEU A 110 10.65 12.60 1.71
CA LEU A 110 9.81 11.40 1.73
C LEU A 110 10.02 10.57 3.00
N ASP A 111 11.23 10.54 3.56
CA ASP A 111 11.53 9.88 4.81
C ASP A 111 11.09 10.67 6.06
N GLY A 112 10.43 11.81 5.88
CA GLY A 112 9.90 12.63 6.97
C GLY A 112 10.94 13.52 7.64
N VAL A 113 12.09 13.73 7.01
CA VAL A 113 13.12 14.65 7.51
C VAL A 113 12.56 16.07 7.44
N SER A 114 12.53 16.76 8.58
CA SER A 114 12.04 18.15 8.64
C SER A 114 12.86 19.06 7.71
N THR A 115 12.24 20.10 7.15
CA THR A 115 12.93 21.03 6.24
C THR A 115 14.15 21.72 6.85
N ARG A 116 14.26 21.78 8.19
CA ARG A 116 15.45 22.29 8.89
C ARG A 116 16.58 21.25 8.88
N LYS A 117 16.27 20.00 9.22
CA LYS A 117 17.23 18.89 9.12
C LYS A 117 17.70 18.67 7.67
N VAL A 118 16.84 18.95 6.68
CA VAL A 118 17.25 18.93 5.25
C VAL A 118 18.26 20.04 4.95
N ASP A 119 18.07 21.24 5.51
CA ASP A 119 19.05 22.33 5.39
C ASP A 119 20.41 21.93 5.99
N ASP A 120 20.40 21.32 7.19
CA ASP A 120 21.61 20.81 7.83
C ASP A 120 22.29 19.73 6.97
N LEU A 121 21.53 18.77 6.44
CA LEU A 121 22.03 17.74 5.52
C LEU A 121 22.66 18.32 4.26
N VAL A 122 22.03 19.34 3.66
CA VAL A 122 22.55 19.98 2.45
C VAL A 122 23.88 20.70 2.73
N LYS A 123 24.02 21.35 3.89
CA LYS A 123 25.29 21.95 4.33
C LYS A 123 26.38 20.90 4.55
N GLU A 124 26.04 19.78 5.20
CA GLU A 124 26.97 18.68 5.40
C GLU A 124 27.44 18.03 4.09
N LEU A 125 26.61 18.08 3.04
CA LEU A 125 26.95 17.63 1.69
C LEU A 125 27.76 18.66 0.87
N GLY A 126 28.21 19.76 1.48
CA GLY A 126 29.14 20.72 0.87
C GLY A 126 28.48 22.00 0.32
N ALA A 127 27.16 22.14 0.41
CA ALA A 127 26.48 23.37 0.02
C ALA A 127 26.36 24.33 1.22
N ASP A 128 27.40 25.13 1.45
CA ASP A 128 27.53 25.99 2.64
C ASP A 128 26.35 26.97 2.85
N THR A 129 25.75 27.45 1.76
CA THR A 129 24.56 28.34 1.80
C THR A 129 23.29 27.62 2.25
N GLY A 130 23.31 26.28 2.25
CA GLY A 130 22.20 25.43 2.61
C GLY A 130 21.06 25.43 1.58
N ILE A 131 19.87 25.05 2.04
CA ILE A 131 18.65 25.09 1.24
C ILE A 131 17.51 25.73 2.02
N SER A 132 16.86 26.72 1.40
CA SER A 132 15.73 27.37 2.05
C SER A 132 14.50 26.45 2.12
N LYS A 133 13.67 26.62 3.16
CA LYS A 133 12.38 25.91 3.28
C LYS A 133 11.50 26.07 2.03
N PHE A 134 11.47 27.26 1.43
CA PHE A 134 10.70 27.53 0.22
C PHE A 134 11.22 26.72 -0.97
N GLU A 135 12.54 26.56 -1.07
CA GLU A 135 13.16 25.78 -2.13
C GLU A 135 12.90 24.28 -1.96
N VAL A 136 13.01 23.74 -0.75
CA VAL A 136 12.60 22.35 -0.43
C VAL A 136 11.13 22.13 -0.82
N SER A 137 10.25 23.05 -0.44
CA SER A 137 8.83 22.96 -0.78
C SER A 137 8.57 23.00 -2.29
N ARG A 138 9.36 23.77 -3.05
CA ARG A 138 9.25 23.85 -4.52
C ARG A 138 9.75 22.58 -5.19
N ILE A 139 10.85 22.00 -4.71
CA ILE A 139 11.37 20.70 -5.16
C ILE A 139 10.30 19.63 -4.97
N CYS A 140 9.70 19.59 -3.79
CA CYS A 140 8.70 18.58 -3.43
C CYS A 140 7.32 18.83 -4.06
N ALA A 141 7.09 19.98 -4.73
CA ALA A 141 5.85 20.23 -5.44
C ALA A 141 5.66 19.30 -6.64
N GLY A 142 6.75 18.76 -7.20
CA GLY A 142 6.67 17.73 -8.25
C GLY A 142 5.96 16.45 -7.78
N LEU A 143 6.02 16.14 -6.49
CA LEU A 143 5.37 14.96 -5.90
C LEU A 143 3.84 15.04 -5.97
N ASP A 144 3.26 16.25 -6.03
CA ASP A 144 1.81 16.41 -6.10
C ASP A 144 1.21 15.70 -7.32
N ALA A 145 1.94 15.69 -8.44
CA ALA A 145 1.52 15.00 -9.66
C ALA A 145 1.62 13.46 -9.53
N GLU A 146 2.67 12.95 -8.87
CA GLU A 146 2.84 11.51 -8.62
C GLU A 146 1.78 10.99 -7.64
N VAL A 147 1.50 11.75 -6.58
CA VAL A 147 0.43 11.47 -5.61
C VAL A 147 -0.92 11.40 -6.32
N ALA A 148 -1.23 12.39 -7.16
CA ALA A 148 -2.47 12.42 -7.92
C ALA A 148 -2.57 11.21 -8.87
N GLN A 149 -1.49 10.90 -9.58
CA GLN A 149 -1.43 9.72 -10.46
C GLN A 149 -1.68 8.42 -9.70
N PHE A 150 -1.12 8.26 -8.50
CA PHE A 150 -1.39 7.11 -7.64
C PHE A 150 -2.85 7.05 -7.19
N ARG A 151 -3.39 8.18 -6.72
CA ARG A 151 -4.80 8.27 -6.27
C ARG A 151 -5.79 7.97 -7.39
N ASP A 152 -5.47 8.33 -8.62
CA ASP A 152 -6.34 8.16 -9.78
C ASP A 152 -6.06 6.89 -10.61
N ARG A 153 -5.06 6.08 -10.22
CA ARG A 153 -4.66 4.89 -10.98
C ARG A 153 -5.79 3.87 -11.11
N THR A 154 -5.82 3.14 -12.23
CA THR A 154 -6.78 2.04 -12.40
C THR A 154 -6.45 0.86 -11.49
N LEU A 155 -7.49 0.25 -10.93
CA LEU A 155 -7.44 -0.97 -10.11
C LEU A 155 -8.00 -2.18 -10.86
N SER A 156 -8.39 -2.02 -12.13
CA SER A 156 -9.01 -3.09 -12.94
C SER A 156 -8.03 -4.17 -13.41
N THR A 157 -6.72 -3.99 -13.19
CA THR A 157 -5.67 -4.90 -13.66
C THR A 157 -5.64 -6.23 -12.89
N LEU A 158 -6.09 -6.23 -11.63
CA LEU A 158 -6.10 -7.40 -10.76
C LEU A 158 -7.43 -7.49 -10.00
N ASP A 159 -7.87 -8.71 -9.72
CA ASP A 159 -9.01 -8.94 -8.83
C ASP A 159 -8.56 -8.88 -7.38
N TYR A 160 -9.25 -8.09 -6.54
CA TYR A 160 -8.99 -8.00 -5.11
C TYR A 160 -10.16 -8.59 -4.32
N PRO A 161 -10.18 -9.91 -4.03
CA PRO A 161 -11.27 -10.51 -3.25
C PRO A 161 -11.37 -9.96 -1.82
N TYR A 162 -10.27 -9.43 -1.25
CA TYR A 162 -10.21 -8.95 0.13
C TYR A 162 -9.62 -7.56 0.22
N VAL A 163 -10.22 -6.69 1.05
CA VAL A 163 -9.71 -5.35 1.33
C VAL A 163 -9.69 -5.09 2.83
N PHE A 164 -8.58 -4.51 3.29
CA PHE A 164 -8.42 -3.96 4.63
C PHE A 164 -8.57 -2.45 4.56
N LEU A 165 -9.36 -1.90 5.47
CA LEU A 165 -9.53 -0.46 5.66
C LEU A 165 -9.09 -0.10 7.07
N ASP A 166 -8.27 0.95 7.16
CA ASP A 166 -7.84 1.49 8.44
C ASP A 166 -7.69 3.01 8.36
N ALA A 167 -7.58 3.63 9.52
CA ALA A 167 -7.32 5.04 9.65
C ALA A 167 -6.23 5.30 10.67
N THR A 168 -5.34 6.24 10.36
CA THR A 168 -4.35 6.73 11.31
C THR A 168 -4.41 8.24 11.40
N TYR A 169 -4.25 8.78 12.61
CA TYR A 169 -4.43 10.20 12.84
C TYR A 169 -3.11 10.96 12.83
N VAL A 170 -3.05 12.08 12.13
CA VAL A 170 -1.94 13.03 12.19
C VAL A 170 -2.45 14.42 12.51
N LYS A 171 -1.53 15.31 12.89
CA LYS A 171 -1.87 16.69 13.25
C LYS A 171 -1.60 17.59 12.06
N ALA A 172 -2.59 18.36 11.63
CA ALA A 172 -2.42 19.35 10.58
C ALA A 172 -3.10 20.66 10.95
N ARG A 173 -2.59 21.77 10.39
CA ARG A 173 -3.18 23.09 10.57
C ARG A 173 -4.26 23.33 9.52
N VAL A 174 -5.51 23.36 9.97
CA VAL A 174 -6.71 23.66 9.16
C VAL A 174 -7.38 24.89 9.74
N ASN A 175 -7.70 25.88 8.91
CA ASN A 175 -8.32 27.15 9.35
C ASN A 175 -7.61 27.78 10.56
N HIS A 176 -6.28 27.83 10.51
CA HIS A 176 -5.39 28.34 11.57
C HIS A 176 -5.38 27.57 12.90
N ARG A 177 -6.05 26.41 12.99
CA ARG A 177 -6.06 25.55 14.19
C ARG A 177 -5.39 24.22 13.91
N ILE A 178 -4.68 23.68 14.90
CA ILE A 178 -4.13 22.33 14.82
C ILE A 178 -5.26 21.35 15.13
N VAL A 179 -5.64 20.55 14.14
CA VAL A 179 -6.68 19.53 14.24
C VAL A 179 -6.07 18.16 14.00
N SER A 180 -6.71 17.13 14.54
CA SER A 180 -6.37 15.74 14.24
C SER A 180 -7.09 15.36 12.95
N GLN A 181 -6.35 15.17 11.85
CA GLN A 181 -6.90 14.64 10.59
C GLN A 181 -6.66 13.14 10.54
N ALA A 182 -7.61 12.40 9.98
CA ALA A 182 -7.47 10.98 9.76
C ALA A 182 -7.03 10.71 8.33
N ILE A 183 -5.93 9.99 8.20
CA ILE A 183 -5.46 9.41 6.94
C ILE A 183 -6.07 8.01 6.87
N VAL A 184 -6.95 7.80 5.91
CA VAL A 184 -7.52 6.47 5.63
C VAL A 184 -6.68 5.74 4.61
N VAL A 185 -6.56 4.44 4.79
CA VAL A 185 -5.75 3.56 3.94
C VAL A 185 -6.57 2.35 3.56
N ALA A 186 -6.56 2.01 2.26
CA ALA A 186 -7.09 0.78 1.72
C ALA A 186 -5.96 -0.13 1.24
N VAL A 187 -5.86 -1.35 1.79
CA VAL A 187 -4.92 -2.38 1.34
C VAL A 187 -5.68 -3.56 0.79
N GLY A 188 -5.46 -3.89 -0.48
CA GLY A 188 -6.07 -5.01 -1.17
C GLY A 188 -5.20 -6.26 -1.08
N VAL A 189 -5.84 -7.43 -1.06
CA VAL A 189 -5.20 -8.71 -1.34
C VAL A 189 -5.66 -9.15 -2.72
N ALA A 190 -4.74 -9.19 -3.67
CA ALA A 190 -5.00 -9.63 -5.03
C ALA A 190 -5.26 -11.15 -5.06
N ALA A 191 -5.92 -11.64 -6.12
CA ALA A 191 -6.23 -13.06 -6.30
C ALA A 191 -4.98 -13.96 -6.32
N ASP A 192 -3.82 -13.42 -6.71
CA ASP A 192 -2.53 -14.12 -6.67
C ASP A 192 -1.85 -14.13 -5.28
N GLY A 193 -2.51 -13.53 -4.27
CA GLY A 193 -2.04 -13.43 -2.90
C GLY A 193 -1.10 -12.24 -2.62
N ARG A 194 -0.78 -11.42 -3.63
CA ARG A 194 -0.04 -10.17 -3.40
C ARG A 194 -0.91 -9.17 -2.64
N ARG A 195 -0.23 -8.31 -1.88
CA ARG A 195 -0.89 -7.24 -1.14
C ARG A 195 -0.32 -5.92 -1.59
N GLU A 196 -1.20 -4.96 -1.78
CA GLU A 196 -0.85 -3.62 -2.23
C GLU A 196 -1.82 -2.60 -1.70
N MET A 197 -1.34 -1.36 -1.58
CA MET A 197 -2.17 -0.23 -1.22
C MET A 197 -3.01 0.18 -2.43
N LEU A 198 -4.33 0.18 -2.29
CA LEU A 198 -5.28 0.54 -3.36
C LEU A 198 -5.56 2.04 -3.40
N GLY A 199 -5.41 2.70 -2.26
CA GLY A 199 -5.67 4.13 -2.14
C GLY A 199 -5.55 4.61 -0.71
N PHE A 200 -5.47 5.92 -0.58
CA PHE A 200 -5.53 6.64 0.68
C PHE A 200 -6.22 7.97 0.46
N ASP A 201 -6.70 8.57 1.54
CA ASP A 201 -7.27 9.91 1.53
C ASP A 201 -7.17 10.52 2.93
N ASP A 202 -7.28 11.83 3.04
CA ASP A 202 -7.37 12.54 4.31
C ASP A 202 -8.79 13.06 4.54
N GLY A 203 -9.30 12.95 5.77
CA GLY A 203 -10.64 13.42 6.07
C GLY A 203 -11.14 13.10 7.46
N ASP A 204 -12.46 13.27 7.63
CA ASP A 204 -13.16 12.97 8.88
C ASP A 204 -13.71 11.55 8.83
N THR A 205 -13.11 10.65 9.61
CA THR A 205 -13.50 9.24 9.69
C THR A 205 -14.81 8.99 10.42
N GLU A 206 -15.32 9.97 11.18
CA GLU A 206 -16.64 9.86 11.83
C GLU A 206 -17.78 10.07 10.82
N ASN A 207 -17.49 10.64 9.66
CA ASN A 207 -18.47 10.97 8.64
C ASN A 207 -18.70 9.79 7.65
N GLU A 208 -19.94 9.29 7.61
CA GLU A 208 -20.37 8.27 6.65
C GLU A 208 -20.22 8.72 5.18
N GLY A 209 -20.45 10.01 4.90
CA GLY A 209 -20.32 10.60 3.57
C GLY A 209 -18.88 10.54 3.05
N PHE A 210 -17.90 10.77 3.93
CA PHE A 210 -16.48 10.67 3.58
C PHE A 210 -16.11 9.23 3.19
N TRP A 211 -16.42 8.25 4.05
CA TRP A 211 -16.18 6.84 3.72
C TRP A 211 -16.89 6.40 2.44
N THR A 212 -18.12 6.85 2.23
CA THR A 212 -18.86 6.54 1.01
C THR A 212 -18.17 7.10 -0.23
N ALA A 213 -17.66 8.33 -0.17
CA ALA A 213 -16.92 8.96 -1.27
C ALA A 213 -15.61 8.21 -1.55
N PHE A 214 -14.83 7.90 -0.50
CA PHE A 214 -13.57 7.16 -0.63
C PHE A 214 -13.78 5.76 -1.23
N LEU A 215 -14.74 4.99 -0.73
CA LEU A 215 -15.04 3.66 -1.24
C LEU A 215 -15.59 3.70 -2.67
N ARG A 216 -16.40 4.72 -3.02
CA ARG A 216 -16.85 4.93 -4.40
C ARG A 216 -15.68 5.26 -5.34
N SER A 217 -14.70 6.04 -4.89
CA SER A 217 -13.52 6.34 -5.71
C SER A 217 -12.74 5.06 -6.05
N LEU A 218 -12.59 4.15 -5.09
CA LEU A 218 -11.97 2.83 -5.33
C LEU A 218 -12.77 2.02 -6.36
N LYS A 219 -14.10 1.98 -6.21
CA LYS A 219 -14.99 1.25 -7.11
C LYS A 219 -14.95 1.80 -8.54
N VAL A 220 -15.00 3.12 -8.70
CA VAL A 220 -14.92 3.78 -10.02
C VAL A 220 -13.58 3.51 -10.72
N ARG A 221 -12.49 3.38 -9.95
CA ARG A 221 -11.17 3.00 -10.48
C ARG A 221 -11.07 1.53 -10.93
N GLY A 222 -12.08 0.70 -10.65
CA GLY A 222 -12.16 -0.70 -11.06
C GLY A 222 -12.05 -1.72 -9.92
N LEU A 223 -12.20 -1.30 -8.65
CA LEU A 223 -12.26 -2.25 -7.53
C LEU A 223 -13.62 -2.96 -7.50
N ASP A 224 -13.69 -4.12 -8.18
CA ASP A 224 -14.87 -4.97 -8.26
C ASP A 224 -14.60 -6.39 -7.71
N GLY A 225 -15.66 -7.21 -7.61
CA GLY A 225 -15.54 -8.63 -7.21
C GLY A 225 -15.24 -8.87 -5.73
N LEU A 226 -15.25 -7.82 -4.91
CA LEU A 226 -14.96 -7.85 -3.47
C LEU A 226 -15.81 -8.89 -2.73
N LYS A 227 -15.16 -9.74 -1.93
CA LYS A 227 -15.82 -10.79 -1.14
C LYS A 227 -15.83 -10.47 0.35
N LEU A 228 -14.77 -9.82 0.84
CA LEU A 228 -14.64 -9.45 2.25
C LEU A 228 -13.99 -8.07 2.41
N VAL A 229 -14.58 -7.25 3.27
CA VAL A 229 -13.96 -6.02 3.77
C VAL A 229 -13.68 -6.16 5.26
N MET A 230 -12.44 -5.90 5.67
CA MET A 230 -12.03 -5.91 7.07
C MET A 230 -11.72 -4.50 7.51
N SER A 231 -12.32 -4.08 8.62
CA SER A 231 -12.09 -2.74 9.18
C SER A 231 -12.38 -2.69 10.67
N ASP A 232 -12.10 -1.56 11.31
CA ASP A 232 -12.69 -1.30 12.62
C ASP A 232 -14.23 -1.20 12.53
N ALA A 233 -14.91 -1.42 13.65
CA ALA A 233 -16.37 -1.44 13.80
C ALA A 233 -16.99 -0.03 13.91
N HIS A 234 -16.45 0.94 13.17
CA HIS A 234 -17.02 2.27 13.11
C HIS A 234 -18.36 2.26 12.34
N SER A 235 -19.41 2.85 12.93
CA SER A 235 -20.78 2.73 12.43
C SER A 235 -20.95 3.34 11.04
N GLY A 236 -20.36 4.51 10.79
CA GLY A 236 -20.36 5.16 9.47
C GLY A 236 -19.62 4.35 8.41
N LEU A 237 -18.55 3.65 8.79
CA LEU A 237 -17.77 2.81 7.89
C LEU A 237 -18.55 1.55 7.50
N LYS A 238 -19.16 0.84 8.47
CA LYS A 238 -20.00 -0.34 8.19
C LYS A 238 -21.13 -0.02 7.21
N LYS A 239 -21.80 1.12 7.41
CA LYS A 239 -22.87 1.60 6.51
C LYS A 239 -22.34 1.92 5.11
N ALA A 240 -21.24 2.66 5.00
CA ALA A 240 -20.61 2.98 3.72
C ALA A 240 -20.21 1.72 2.94
N ILE A 241 -19.59 0.73 3.61
CA ILE A 241 -19.22 -0.55 3.00
C ILE A 241 -20.44 -1.26 2.43
N SER A 242 -21.50 -1.43 3.25
CA SER A 242 -22.72 -2.10 2.82
C SER A 242 -23.44 -1.39 1.66
N THR A 243 -23.28 -0.07 1.55
CA THR A 243 -23.86 0.75 0.48
C THR A 243 -23.07 0.62 -0.82
N VAL A 244 -21.75 0.67 -0.76
CA VAL A 244 -20.88 0.71 -1.96
C VAL A 244 -20.58 -0.68 -2.51
N PHE A 245 -20.27 -1.64 -1.65
CA PHE A 245 -19.88 -3.01 -2.01
C PHE A 245 -20.98 -4.01 -1.68
N GLN A 246 -22.07 -3.94 -2.44
CA GLN A 246 -23.18 -4.89 -2.32
C GLN A 246 -22.69 -6.32 -2.64
N GLY A 247 -22.98 -7.25 -1.74
CA GLY A 247 -22.58 -8.65 -1.86
C GLY A 247 -21.22 -8.98 -1.22
N ALA A 248 -20.45 -7.98 -0.79
CA ALA A 248 -19.28 -8.21 0.05
C ALA A 248 -19.72 -8.47 1.51
N SER A 249 -19.06 -9.41 2.17
CA SER A 249 -19.17 -9.58 3.62
C SER A 249 -18.28 -8.56 4.32
N TRP A 250 -18.59 -8.28 5.58
CA TRP A 250 -17.77 -7.41 6.43
C TRP A 250 -17.31 -8.18 7.67
N GLU A 251 -16.05 -7.99 8.04
CA GLU A 251 -15.42 -8.57 9.22
C GLU A 251 -14.77 -7.48 10.07
N ARG A 252 -14.90 -7.63 11.39
CA ARG A 252 -14.26 -6.73 12.33
C ARG A 252 -12.78 -7.07 12.44
N CYS A 253 -11.93 -6.05 12.32
CA CYS A 253 -10.50 -6.19 12.52
C CYS A 253 -10.17 -6.74 13.93
N ARG A 254 -9.45 -7.86 13.95
CA ARG A 254 -9.03 -8.55 15.18
C ARG A 254 -8.22 -7.66 16.11
N ASP A 255 -7.26 -6.90 15.59
CA ASP A 255 -6.38 -6.10 16.43
C ASP A 255 -7.12 -4.95 17.10
N HIS A 256 -8.00 -4.27 16.35
CA HIS A 256 -8.89 -3.26 16.92
C HIS A 256 -9.82 -3.87 17.97
N SER A 257 -10.39 -5.05 17.69
CA SER A 257 -11.19 -5.76 18.68
C SER A 257 -10.41 -6.14 19.94
N MET A 258 -9.18 -6.64 19.79
CA MET A 258 -8.31 -6.99 20.91
C MET A 258 -7.94 -5.74 21.73
N ARG A 259 -7.59 -4.62 21.08
CA ARG A 259 -7.34 -3.35 21.77
C ARG A 259 -8.57 -2.90 22.58
N ASN A 260 -9.76 -2.95 21.97
CA ASN A 260 -11.01 -2.58 22.62
C ASN A 260 -11.30 -3.48 23.85
N VAL A 261 -11.07 -4.78 23.73
CA VAL A 261 -11.21 -5.73 24.84
C VAL A 261 -10.21 -5.42 25.96
N LEU A 262 -8.93 -5.21 25.63
CA LEU A 262 -7.89 -4.96 26.63
C LEU A 262 -8.07 -3.64 27.38
N CYS A 263 -8.74 -2.64 26.79
CA CYS A 263 -9.09 -1.39 27.48
C CYS A 263 -10.01 -1.58 28.69
N VAL A 264 -10.76 -2.68 28.77
CA VAL A 264 -11.67 -2.97 29.91
C VAL A 264 -11.10 -4.00 30.89
N VAL A 265 -9.91 -4.56 30.59
CA VAL A 265 -9.22 -5.53 31.44
C VAL A 265 -8.41 -4.78 32.50
N SER A 266 -8.34 -5.35 33.70
CA SER A 266 -7.52 -4.78 34.78
C SER A 266 -6.02 -4.86 34.45
N LYS A 267 -5.24 -3.88 34.93
CA LYS A 267 -3.81 -3.75 34.58
C LYS A 267 -2.94 -4.98 34.88
N GLY A 268 -3.37 -5.87 35.78
CA GLY A 268 -2.59 -7.05 36.20
C GLY A 268 -2.78 -8.32 35.34
N SER A 269 -3.72 -8.32 34.38
CA SER A 269 -4.04 -9.53 33.60
C SER A 269 -4.18 -9.38 32.07
N PRO A 270 -3.72 -8.28 31.41
CA PRO A 270 -3.97 -8.09 29.97
C PRO A 270 -3.32 -9.18 29.10
N ASP A 271 -2.11 -9.63 29.43
CA ASP A 271 -1.40 -10.64 28.65
C ASP A 271 -2.06 -12.02 28.74
N MET A 272 -2.60 -12.36 29.91
CA MET A 272 -3.35 -13.60 30.13
C MET A 272 -4.66 -13.60 29.33
N VAL A 273 -5.43 -12.51 29.38
CA VAL A 273 -6.67 -12.40 28.61
C VAL A 273 -6.37 -12.41 27.10
N ALA A 274 -5.34 -11.69 26.66
CA ALA A 274 -4.92 -11.68 25.27
C ALA A 274 -4.49 -13.07 24.79
N SER A 275 -3.73 -13.83 25.58
CA SER A 275 -3.27 -15.17 25.19
C SER A 275 -4.43 -16.15 25.05
N ILE A 276 -5.39 -16.14 25.98
CA ILE A 276 -6.61 -16.94 25.89
C ILE A 276 -7.38 -16.60 24.61
N ILE A 277 -7.67 -15.33 24.35
CA ILE A 277 -8.43 -14.91 23.15
C ILE A 277 -7.68 -15.28 21.86
N ARG A 278 -6.34 -15.21 21.84
CA ARG A 278 -5.56 -15.60 20.66
C ARG A 278 -5.72 -17.07 20.29
N THR A 279 -6.06 -17.95 21.23
CA THR A 279 -6.26 -19.40 20.96
C THR A 279 -7.42 -19.66 19.99
N VAL A 280 -8.43 -18.79 19.93
CA VAL A 280 -9.54 -18.86 18.93
C VAL A 280 -9.00 -18.92 17.50
N PHE A 281 -7.86 -18.27 17.27
CA PHE A 281 -7.24 -18.14 15.95
C PHE A 281 -5.98 -18.99 15.81
N ALA A 282 -5.63 -19.81 16.80
CA ALA A 282 -4.51 -20.73 16.70
C ALA A 282 -4.92 -21.90 15.80
N GLN A 283 -4.17 -22.18 14.74
CA GLN A 283 -4.39 -23.39 13.96
C GLN A 283 -3.80 -24.57 14.72
N PRO A 284 -4.48 -25.74 14.79
CA PRO A 284 -3.87 -26.94 15.32
C PRO A 284 -2.69 -27.37 14.43
N ASP A 285 -1.67 -27.98 15.06
CA ASP A 285 -0.41 -28.37 14.43
C ASP A 285 -0.57 -29.30 13.21
N ARG A 286 0.52 -29.46 12.45
CA ARG A 286 0.59 -30.22 11.19
C ARG A 286 -0.03 -31.62 11.23
N GLU A 287 -0.06 -32.30 12.37
CA GLU A 287 -0.67 -33.62 12.52
C GLU A 287 -2.20 -33.60 12.46
N HIS A 288 -2.83 -32.48 12.81
CA HIS A 288 -4.27 -32.27 12.63
C HIS A 288 -4.64 -31.75 11.24
N ILE A 289 -3.68 -31.48 10.33
CA ILE A 289 -4.00 -31.03 8.96
C ILE A 289 -4.81 -32.07 8.18
N HIS A 290 -4.72 -33.34 8.56
CA HIS A 290 -5.53 -34.41 7.98
C HIS A 290 -6.99 -34.39 8.46
N ALA A 291 -7.27 -33.75 9.60
CA ALA A 291 -8.60 -33.42 10.09
C ALA A 291 -8.77 -31.91 9.99
N GLN A 292 -9.06 -31.41 8.78
CA GLN A 292 -9.27 -29.98 8.52
C GLN A 292 -10.07 -29.35 9.67
N PRO A 293 -9.53 -28.37 10.42
CA PRO A 293 -10.31 -27.68 11.44
C PRO A 293 -11.44 -26.95 10.72
N ASP A 294 -12.64 -27.51 10.83
CA ASP A 294 -13.84 -26.97 10.21
C ASP A 294 -14.27 -25.69 10.93
N ARG A 295 -15.14 -24.92 10.26
CA ARG A 295 -15.82 -23.74 10.84
C ARG A 295 -16.33 -24.01 12.26
N GLU A 296 -16.81 -25.22 12.53
CA GLU A 296 -17.32 -25.66 13.84
C GLU A 296 -16.24 -25.66 14.93
N HIS A 297 -15.00 -26.03 14.62
CA HIS A 297 -13.90 -26.03 15.57
C HIS A 297 -13.60 -24.62 16.10
N ILE A 298 -13.57 -23.60 15.22
CA ILE A 298 -13.34 -22.22 15.64
C ILE A 298 -14.48 -21.73 16.54
N HIS A 299 -15.73 -22.05 16.19
CA HIS A 299 -16.87 -21.69 17.02
C HIS A 299 -16.83 -22.36 18.39
N ALA A 300 -16.45 -23.65 18.46
CA ALA A 300 -16.28 -24.36 19.72
C ALA A 300 -15.14 -23.77 20.57
N GLN A 301 -14.00 -23.43 19.95
CA GLN A 301 -12.89 -22.78 20.64
C GLN A 301 -13.28 -21.38 21.16
N PHE A 302 -14.10 -20.65 20.41
CA PHE A 302 -14.66 -19.37 20.86
C PHE A 302 -15.52 -19.56 22.11
N ASP A 303 -16.41 -20.56 22.11
CA ASP A 303 -17.30 -20.85 23.23
C ASP A 303 -16.48 -21.26 24.47
N GLU A 304 -15.41 -22.03 24.29
CA GLU A 304 -14.46 -22.39 25.35
C GLU A 304 -13.74 -21.17 25.94
N VAL A 305 -13.24 -20.26 25.09
CA VAL A 305 -12.61 -19.00 25.51
C VAL A 305 -13.58 -18.14 26.32
N THR A 306 -14.81 -17.99 25.84
CA THR A 306 -15.86 -17.26 26.56
C THR A 306 -16.14 -17.91 27.92
N ARG A 307 -16.22 -19.24 27.98
CA ARG A 307 -16.42 -20.00 29.23
C ARG A 307 -15.28 -19.80 30.23
N MET A 308 -14.03 -19.80 29.78
CA MET A 308 -12.85 -19.56 30.63
C MET A 308 -12.87 -18.17 31.25
N LEU A 309 -13.30 -17.16 30.48
CA LEU A 309 -13.32 -15.76 30.91
C LEU A 309 -14.57 -15.37 31.70
N ALA A 310 -15.66 -16.14 31.63
CA ALA A 310 -16.95 -15.80 32.24
C ALA A 310 -16.88 -15.50 33.74
N ARG A 311 -16.06 -16.26 34.50
CA ARG A 311 -15.99 -16.09 35.97
C ARG A 311 -15.32 -14.79 36.41
N SER A 312 -14.34 -14.30 35.64
CA SER A 312 -13.45 -13.21 36.07
C SER A 312 -13.56 -11.96 35.19
N HIS A 313 -14.07 -12.08 33.96
CA HIS A 313 -14.08 -11.02 32.96
C HIS A 313 -15.43 -10.96 32.21
N GLN A 314 -16.54 -10.88 32.95
CA GLN A 314 -17.89 -10.89 32.38
C GLN A 314 -18.11 -9.82 31.30
N LYS A 315 -17.55 -8.61 31.48
CA LYS A 315 -17.63 -7.54 30.47
C LYS A 315 -16.92 -7.91 29.16
N VAL A 316 -15.79 -8.61 29.24
CA VAL A 316 -15.06 -9.10 28.05
C VAL A 316 -15.89 -10.16 27.33
N VAL A 317 -16.52 -11.07 28.07
CA VAL A 317 -17.44 -12.08 27.51
C VAL A 317 -18.57 -11.42 26.72
N THR A 318 -19.27 -10.44 27.29
CA THR A 318 -20.32 -9.72 26.58
C THR A 318 -19.79 -9.06 25.30
N MET A 319 -18.63 -8.39 25.36
CA MET A 319 -18.02 -7.77 24.19
C MET A 319 -17.63 -8.78 23.10
N LEU A 320 -17.17 -9.98 23.48
CA LEU A 320 -16.83 -11.05 22.56
C LEU A 320 -18.09 -11.62 21.91
N ASP A 321 -19.11 -11.95 22.70
CA ASP A 321 -20.37 -12.52 22.21
C ASP A 321 -21.07 -11.56 21.24
N ASP A 322 -21.14 -10.27 21.56
CA ASP A 322 -21.69 -9.22 20.68
C ASP A 322 -20.93 -9.14 19.34
N ALA A 323 -19.62 -9.40 19.36
CA ALA A 323 -18.75 -9.33 18.20
C ALA A 323 -18.52 -10.69 17.51
N ARG A 324 -19.12 -11.80 17.99
CA ARG A 324 -18.79 -13.17 17.53
C ARG A 324 -18.94 -13.35 16.02
N ASN A 325 -20.07 -12.94 15.47
CA ASN A 325 -20.33 -13.07 14.03
C ASN A 325 -19.40 -12.17 13.21
N ASP A 326 -19.10 -10.99 13.75
CA ASP A 326 -18.27 -9.98 13.12
C ASP A 326 -16.78 -10.40 13.13
N LEU A 327 -16.32 -11.12 14.16
CA LEU A 327 -14.93 -11.59 14.31
C LEU A 327 -14.65 -12.93 13.60
N LEU A 328 -15.67 -13.76 13.41
CA LEU A 328 -15.52 -15.09 12.82
C LEU A 328 -15.97 -15.14 11.35
N GLY A 329 -16.09 -13.98 10.69
CA GLY A 329 -16.47 -13.86 9.28
C GLY A 329 -15.58 -14.68 8.35
N PHE A 330 -14.27 -14.70 8.61
CA PHE A 330 -13.28 -15.45 7.85
C PHE A 330 -13.57 -16.96 7.78
N ALA A 331 -14.23 -17.53 8.77
CA ALA A 331 -14.55 -18.96 8.83
C ALA A 331 -15.59 -19.39 7.77
N CYS A 332 -16.21 -18.45 7.06
CA CYS A 332 -17.03 -18.71 5.87
C CYS A 332 -16.18 -18.97 4.60
N PHE A 333 -14.89 -18.65 4.62
CA PHE A 333 -13.99 -18.80 3.48
C PHE A 333 -13.19 -20.11 3.58
N PRO A 334 -12.61 -20.61 2.48
CA PRO A 334 -11.79 -21.82 2.53
C PRO A 334 -10.57 -21.63 3.44
N GLN A 335 -10.21 -22.65 4.20
CA GLN A 335 -9.16 -22.59 5.23
C GLN A 335 -7.82 -22.01 4.73
N ARG A 336 -7.43 -22.32 3.49
CA ARG A 336 -6.21 -21.79 2.85
C ARG A 336 -6.19 -20.25 2.76
N HIS A 337 -7.35 -19.59 2.82
CA HIS A 337 -7.49 -18.14 2.80
C HIS A 337 -7.47 -17.52 4.21
N TRP A 338 -7.72 -18.29 5.28
CA TRP A 338 -7.83 -17.75 6.64
C TRP A 338 -6.57 -16.98 7.04
N ARG A 339 -5.40 -17.50 6.70
CA ARG A 339 -4.14 -16.80 6.99
C ARG A 339 -4.00 -15.47 6.27
N GLN A 340 -4.56 -15.36 5.06
CA GLN A 340 -4.57 -14.09 4.34
C GLN A 340 -5.57 -13.10 4.94
N ILE A 341 -6.75 -13.59 5.33
CA ILE A 341 -7.84 -12.77 5.87
C ILE A 341 -7.45 -12.22 7.25
N TRP A 342 -7.05 -13.07 8.19
CA TRP A 342 -6.83 -12.61 9.57
C TRP A 342 -5.51 -11.87 9.82
N CYS A 343 -4.61 -11.81 8.82
CA CYS A 343 -3.28 -11.25 9.00
C CYS A 343 -3.30 -9.78 8.59
N THR A 344 -3.19 -8.92 9.60
CA THR A 344 -3.20 -7.46 9.49
C THR A 344 -1.78 -6.86 9.36
N ASN A 345 -0.72 -7.66 9.52
CA ASN A 345 0.67 -7.20 9.48
C ASN A 345 1.00 -6.22 8.34
N PRO A 346 0.49 -6.41 7.10
CA PRO A 346 0.78 -5.48 5.99
C PRO A 346 0.15 -4.11 6.20
N LEU A 347 -1.08 -4.05 6.72
CA LEU A 347 -1.75 -2.81 7.07
C LEU A 347 -1.04 -2.12 8.24
N GLU A 348 -0.69 -2.88 9.28
CA GLU A 348 0.07 -2.36 10.43
C GLU A 348 1.43 -1.81 10.02
N ARG A 349 2.11 -2.46 9.07
CA ARG A 349 3.39 -1.99 8.52
C ARG A 349 3.22 -0.66 7.77
N VAL A 350 2.18 -0.52 6.95
CA VAL A 350 1.88 0.74 6.25
C VAL A 350 1.63 1.84 7.27
N ASN A 351 0.78 1.60 8.26
CA ASN A 351 0.52 2.58 9.33
C ASN A 351 1.79 2.94 10.11
N LYS A 352 2.66 1.96 10.41
CA LYS A 352 3.94 2.22 11.09
C LYS A 352 4.87 3.07 10.24
N GLN A 353 4.89 2.88 8.92
CA GLN A 353 5.71 3.69 8.02
C GLN A 353 5.17 5.12 7.91
N ILE A 354 3.85 5.28 7.81
CA ILE A 354 3.19 6.60 7.87
C ILE A 354 3.60 7.30 9.17
N LYS A 355 3.43 6.63 10.31
CA LYS A 355 3.80 7.17 11.63
C LYS A 355 5.26 7.58 11.73
N ARG A 356 6.17 6.72 11.30
CA ARG A 356 7.62 7.01 11.29
C ARG A 356 7.94 8.32 10.57
N ARG A 357 7.24 8.62 9.48
CA ARG A 357 7.46 9.85 8.68
C ARG A 357 6.74 11.06 9.23
N THR A 358 5.58 10.86 9.87
CA THR A 358 4.75 11.97 10.35
C THR A 358 5.11 12.42 11.76
N ASP A 359 5.61 11.52 12.60
CA ASP A 359 5.88 11.79 14.02
C ASP A 359 6.99 12.85 14.19
N ASP A 360 8.00 12.83 13.33
CA ASP A 360 9.10 13.81 13.30
C ASP A 360 8.66 15.22 12.87
N VAL A 361 7.56 15.32 12.11
CA VAL A 361 7.01 16.61 11.63
C VAL A 361 6.21 17.30 12.73
N GLY A 362 5.60 16.53 13.63
CA GLY A 362 4.76 17.03 14.73
C GLY A 362 3.40 17.54 14.25
N ALA A 363 3.36 18.68 13.54
CA ALA A 363 2.14 19.25 12.98
C ALA A 363 2.36 19.81 11.56
N PHE A 364 1.61 19.28 10.60
CA PHE A 364 1.67 19.72 9.21
C PHE A 364 1.15 21.15 9.03
N PRO A 365 1.75 21.95 8.13
CA PRO A 365 1.33 23.33 7.89
C PRO A 365 -0.03 23.44 7.19
N ASN A 366 -0.43 22.42 6.43
CA ASN A 366 -1.72 22.29 5.74
C ASN A 366 -1.97 20.82 5.34
N PRO A 367 -3.20 20.45 4.95
CA PRO A 367 -3.55 19.08 4.54
C PRO A 367 -2.80 18.58 3.28
N ALA A 368 -2.44 19.49 2.36
CA ALA A 368 -1.70 19.11 1.15
C ALA A 368 -0.28 18.60 1.45
N ALA A 369 0.38 19.19 2.45
CA ALA A 369 1.68 18.73 2.93
C ALA A 369 1.57 17.38 3.64
N GLU A 370 0.49 17.16 4.40
CA GLU A 370 0.17 15.86 4.99
C GLU A 370 0.00 14.79 3.91
N THR A 371 -0.85 15.04 2.91
CA THR A 371 -1.11 14.09 1.81
C THR A 371 0.18 13.70 1.08
N LYS A 372 1.07 14.66 0.83
CA LYS A 372 2.38 14.40 0.21
C LYS A 372 3.29 13.50 1.04
N THR A 373 3.46 13.78 2.33
CA THR A 373 4.38 13.02 3.18
C THR A 373 3.85 11.61 3.47
N THR A 374 2.53 11.45 3.45
CA THR A 374 1.84 10.18 3.70
C THR A 374 1.73 9.32 2.45
N ASP A 375 2.15 9.85 1.29
CA ASP A 375 2.03 9.20 0.00
C ASP A 375 2.75 7.85 -0.08
N PRO A 376 2.07 6.83 -0.60
CA PRO A 376 2.62 5.51 -0.76
C PRO A 376 3.72 5.37 -1.81
N HIS A 377 3.97 6.26 -2.78
CA HIS A 377 5.17 6.08 -3.63
C HIS A 377 6.46 6.17 -2.80
N GLY A 378 6.48 7.02 -1.77
CA GLY A 378 7.54 6.98 -0.77
C GLY A 378 7.51 5.68 0.06
N VAL A 379 6.33 5.17 0.44
CA VAL A 379 6.18 3.92 1.23
C VAL A 379 6.57 2.68 0.39
N GLU A 380 6.40 2.74 -0.93
CA GLU A 380 6.52 1.67 -1.92
C GLU A 380 7.90 1.58 -2.59
N LYS A 381 8.70 2.65 -2.62
CA LYS A 381 10.15 2.52 -2.89
C LYS A 381 10.84 1.57 -1.90
N LEU A 382 10.38 1.49 -0.65
CA LEU A 382 10.78 0.48 0.33
C LEU A 382 10.21 -0.93 0.06
N HIS A 383 9.18 -1.05 -0.78
CA HIS A 383 8.61 -2.33 -1.21
C HIS A 383 9.37 -2.96 -2.38
N HIS A 384 10.11 -2.19 -3.18
CA HIS A 384 11.05 -2.78 -4.17
C HIS A 384 12.24 -3.49 -3.51
N SER A 385 12.61 -3.14 -2.27
CA SER A 385 13.68 -3.79 -1.50
C SER A 385 13.18 -4.80 -0.45
N ALA A 386 11.87 -4.96 -0.26
CA ALA A 386 11.29 -5.92 0.68
C ALA A 386 10.66 -7.10 -0.07
N ARG A 387 11.42 -8.20 -0.15
CA ARG A 387 11.01 -9.58 -0.50
C ARG A 387 9.50 -9.75 -0.71
N ARG A 388 9.12 -10.08 -1.96
CA ARG A 388 7.81 -10.65 -2.31
C ARG A 388 7.48 -11.78 -1.32
N TYR A 389 6.64 -11.52 -0.32
CA TYR A 389 6.10 -12.57 0.53
C TYR A 389 5.00 -13.30 -0.27
N ARG A 390 5.42 -14.21 -1.15
CA ARG A 390 4.55 -15.33 -1.56
C ARG A 390 4.37 -16.20 -0.32
N SER A 391 3.29 -16.00 0.41
CA SER A 391 2.87 -16.96 1.43
C SER A 391 2.16 -18.10 0.73
N GLN A 392 2.91 -19.17 0.41
CA GLN A 392 2.40 -20.44 -0.15
C GLN A 392 1.70 -20.31 -1.54
N PRO A 393 1.44 -21.41 -2.28
CA PRO A 393 0.97 -21.30 -3.67
C PRO A 393 -0.32 -20.48 -3.75
N SER A 394 -0.42 -19.66 -4.81
CA SER A 394 -1.56 -18.78 -5.09
C SER A 394 -2.87 -19.53 -4.80
N PRO A 395 -3.75 -18.99 -3.94
CA PRO A 395 -5.05 -19.62 -3.75
C PRO A 395 -5.76 -19.69 -5.10
N ARG A 396 -6.35 -20.85 -5.43
CA ARG A 396 -7.24 -20.93 -6.61
C ARG A 396 -8.31 -19.84 -6.49
N PRO A 397 -8.65 -19.15 -7.59
CA PRO A 397 -9.67 -18.11 -7.58
C PRO A 397 -10.96 -18.66 -6.97
N LEU A 398 -11.64 -17.84 -6.16
CA LEU A 398 -12.96 -18.17 -5.64
C LEU A 398 -13.90 -18.32 -6.85
N SER A 399 -14.37 -19.52 -7.14
CA SER A 399 -15.39 -19.73 -8.17
C SER A 399 -16.67 -18.98 -7.80
N ALA A 400 -17.46 -18.60 -8.81
CA ALA A 400 -18.63 -17.72 -8.69
C ALA A 400 -19.79 -18.25 -7.79
N GLU A 401 -19.65 -19.42 -7.18
CA GLU A 401 -20.73 -20.12 -6.46
C GLU A 401 -20.79 -19.82 -4.96
N CYS A 402 -19.84 -19.08 -4.37
CA CYS A 402 -19.93 -18.69 -2.96
C CYS A 402 -20.91 -17.51 -2.78
N ARG A 403 -22.21 -17.78 -2.82
CA ARG A 403 -23.27 -16.86 -2.39
C ARG A 403 -23.51 -17.03 -0.89
N ILE A 404 -23.06 -16.06 -0.09
CA ILE A 404 -23.35 -15.99 1.35
C ILE A 404 -24.79 -15.50 1.51
N GLY A 405 -25.72 -16.42 1.78
CA GLY A 405 -27.13 -16.11 1.99
C GLY A 405 -27.38 -15.35 3.30
N ARG A 406 -28.15 -14.26 3.25
CA ARG A 406 -28.67 -13.58 4.45
C ARG A 406 -29.68 -14.47 5.17
N ARG A 407 -29.51 -14.70 6.48
CA ARG A 407 -30.55 -15.31 7.33
C ARG A 407 -31.56 -14.25 7.77
N GLY A 408 -32.78 -14.34 7.24
CA GLY A 408 -34.03 -13.92 7.87
C GLY A 408 -34.91 -15.17 8.11
N PRO A 409 -36.02 -15.10 8.88
CA PRO A 409 -36.62 -16.26 9.51
C PRO A 409 -37.23 -17.24 8.50
N ALA A 410 -37.05 -18.53 8.80
CA ALA A 410 -37.36 -19.76 8.05
C ALA A 410 -38.81 -19.83 7.48
N PRO A 411 -39.14 -20.74 6.51
CA PRO A 411 -38.49 -22.05 6.39
C PRO A 411 -38.33 -22.69 4.99
N ARG A 412 -37.50 -23.76 5.02
CA ARG A 412 -37.29 -24.85 4.05
C ARG A 412 -36.40 -24.57 2.84
N GLN A 413 -35.11 -24.89 2.97
CA GLN A 413 -34.23 -25.13 1.81
C GLN A 413 -33.21 -26.24 2.08
N VAL A 414 -33.04 -27.11 1.08
CA VAL A 414 -32.04 -28.18 1.00
C VAL A 414 -30.75 -27.58 0.42
N ALA A 415 -29.60 -27.81 1.06
CA ALA A 415 -28.29 -27.44 0.51
C ALA A 415 -27.66 -28.64 -0.20
N TRP A 416 -27.10 -28.42 -1.39
CA TRP A 416 -26.33 -29.41 -2.14
C TRP A 416 -24.85 -29.02 -2.14
N TRP A 417 -23.99 -30.02 -2.02
CA TRP A 417 -22.53 -29.87 -2.11
C TRP A 417 -22.01 -30.83 -3.18
N ALA A 418 -20.98 -30.41 -3.91
CA ALA A 418 -20.22 -31.27 -4.82
C ALA A 418 -18.90 -31.62 -4.14
N ASN A 419 -18.59 -32.91 -4.03
CA ASN A 419 -17.31 -33.39 -3.54
C ASN A 419 -16.26 -33.39 -4.68
N GLU A 420 -14.98 -33.52 -4.31
CA GLU A 420 -13.82 -33.44 -5.22
C GLU A 420 -13.81 -34.50 -6.34
N ASP A 421 -14.66 -35.52 -6.27
CA ASP A 421 -14.84 -36.60 -7.25
C ASP A 421 -16.10 -36.43 -8.14
N GLY A 422 -16.85 -35.34 -8.00
CA GLY A 422 -18.04 -35.04 -8.81
C GLY A 422 -19.33 -35.74 -8.35
N SER A 423 -19.31 -36.47 -7.23
CA SER A 423 -20.50 -37.08 -6.65
C SER A 423 -21.35 -36.05 -5.86
N ARG A 424 -22.68 -36.17 -5.91
CA ARG A 424 -23.63 -35.36 -5.12
C ARG A 424 -24.25 -36.20 -4.01
N ALA A 425 -23.99 -35.87 -2.75
CA ALA A 425 -24.68 -36.44 -1.60
C ALA A 425 -25.67 -35.41 -1.01
N GLY A 426 -26.85 -35.87 -0.58
CA GLY A 426 -27.86 -35.03 0.06
C GLY A 426 -28.63 -35.80 1.12
N CYS A 427 -28.87 -35.15 2.28
CA CYS A 427 -29.71 -35.67 3.36
C CYS A 427 -31.10 -35.00 3.34
N ARG A 428 -32.15 -35.81 3.47
CA ARG A 428 -33.54 -35.34 3.61
C ARG A 428 -34.03 -35.67 5.02
N LEU A 429 -34.50 -34.66 5.75
CA LEU A 429 -35.25 -34.86 6.98
C LEU A 429 -36.74 -34.97 6.62
N GLU A 430 -37.32 -36.14 6.86
CA GLU A 430 -38.78 -36.36 6.76
C GLU A 430 -39.35 -36.58 8.18
N GLN A 431 -40.46 -35.92 8.46
CA GLN A 431 -41.20 -36.03 9.72
C GLN A 431 -42.33 -37.05 9.51
N HIS A 432 -42.41 -38.10 10.34
CA HIS A 432 -43.56 -39.00 10.35
C HIS A 432 -44.44 -38.75 11.58
N GLY A 433 -45.75 -38.57 11.33
CA GLY A 433 -46.83 -38.62 12.32
C GLY A 433 -47.25 -37.28 12.92
N ARG A 434 -48.49 -36.85 12.63
CA ARG A 434 -49.26 -35.97 13.52
C ARG A 434 -50.06 -36.89 14.44
N ASP A 435 -49.70 -36.93 15.72
CA ASP A 435 -50.69 -37.05 16.80
C ASP A 435 -50.11 -36.57 18.13
N ARG A 436 -51.01 -36.10 19.00
CA ARG A 436 -50.73 -35.24 20.14
C ARG A 436 -49.97 -36.00 21.24
N GLY A 437 -48.83 -35.46 21.68
CA GLY A 437 -48.41 -35.58 23.09
C GLY A 437 -47.07 -36.25 23.45
N GLU A 438 -46.17 -36.62 22.52
CA GLU A 438 -44.85 -37.19 22.87
C GLU A 438 -43.66 -36.55 22.09
N PRO A 439 -42.42 -36.57 22.63
CA PRO A 439 -41.26 -35.95 22.00
C PRO A 439 -40.81 -36.73 20.75
N SER A 440 -40.55 -35.99 19.67
CA SER A 440 -40.16 -36.50 18.35
C SER A 440 -38.79 -37.21 18.37
N LEU A 441 -38.77 -38.50 18.00
CA LEU A 441 -37.56 -39.26 17.69
C LEU A 441 -37.09 -38.97 16.26
N TRP A 442 -35.83 -38.56 16.11
CA TRP A 442 -35.18 -38.33 14.81
C TRP A 442 -34.31 -39.53 14.44
N VAL A 443 -34.58 -40.17 13.30
CA VAL A 443 -33.77 -41.29 12.78
C VAL A 443 -33.15 -40.88 11.44
N MET A 444 -31.81 -40.89 11.35
CA MET A 444 -31.09 -40.67 10.09
C MET A 444 -31.08 -41.94 9.24
N ARG A 445 -31.41 -41.83 7.94
CA ARG A 445 -31.09 -42.85 6.93
C ARG A 445 -30.39 -42.21 5.72
N PRO A 446 -29.17 -42.64 5.36
CA PRO A 446 -28.50 -42.17 4.16
C PRO A 446 -29.16 -42.77 2.91
N ARG A 447 -29.33 -41.97 1.85
CA ARG A 447 -29.82 -42.43 0.54
C ARG A 447 -28.77 -42.16 -0.53
N TRP A 448 -28.13 -43.23 -1.01
CA TRP A 448 -27.17 -43.18 -2.11
C TRP A 448 -27.93 -43.23 -3.44
N ARG A 449 -27.68 -42.28 -4.36
CA ARG A 449 -28.02 -42.45 -5.78
C ARG A 449 -26.75 -42.90 -6.51
N ASN A 450 -26.71 -44.17 -6.91
CA ASN A 450 -25.73 -44.61 -7.92
C ASN A 450 -26.16 -44.05 -9.28
N THR A 451 -25.30 -43.26 -9.89
CA THR A 451 -25.39 -42.94 -11.32
C THR A 451 -24.07 -43.24 -11.98
N HIS A 452 -23.90 -44.46 -12.49
CA HIS A 452 -22.97 -44.72 -13.59
C HIS A 452 -23.51 -45.84 -14.49
N SER A 453 -23.67 -45.50 -15.78
CA SER A 453 -23.33 -46.31 -16.94
C SER A 453 -23.49 -45.45 -18.21
N PRO A 454 -22.42 -45.07 -18.91
CA PRO A 454 -22.47 -44.87 -20.35
C PRO A 454 -22.11 -46.18 -21.04
N SER A 455 -23.05 -46.68 -21.84
CA SER A 455 -22.82 -47.70 -22.86
C SER A 455 -21.90 -47.14 -23.97
N TYR A 456 -20.74 -47.75 -24.17
CA TYR A 456 -20.02 -47.72 -25.45
C TYR A 456 -19.32 -49.07 -25.63
N SER A 457 -19.98 -49.96 -26.39
CA SER A 457 -19.39 -51.13 -27.02
C SER A 457 -18.73 -50.71 -28.34
N GLY A 458 -17.56 -51.30 -28.62
CA GLY A 458 -16.64 -50.88 -29.66
C GLY A 458 -17.16 -51.02 -31.10
N VAL A 459 -16.65 -50.12 -31.95
CA VAL A 459 -16.68 -50.26 -33.40
C VAL A 459 -15.48 -51.11 -33.81
N ALA A 460 -15.77 -52.31 -34.30
CA ALA A 460 -14.82 -53.11 -35.06
C ALA A 460 -14.74 -52.55 -36.49
N ALA A 461 -13.55 -52.17 -36.93
CA ALA A 461 -13.23 -51.97 -38.33
C ALA A 461 -12.38 -53.18 -38.80
N GLN A 462 -13.05 -54.18 -39.36
CA GLN A 462 -12.45 -55.11 -40.32
C GLN A 462 -12.79 -54.59 -41.71
N ASN A 463 -11.78 -54.36 -42.55
CA ASN A 463 -11.93 -54.48 -43.99
C ASN A 463 -10.67 -55.11 -44.57
N SER A 464 -10.85 -56.34 -45.03
CA SER A 464 -9.93 -57.13 -45.82
C SER A 464 -9.95 -56.67 -47.28
N VAL A 465 -8.76 -56.51 -47.86
CA VAL A 465 -8.32 -57.06 -49.15
C VAL A 465 -9.45 -57.38 -50.15
N ARG A 466 -9.72 -56.46 -51.09
CA ARG A 466 -9.37 -56.53 -52.53
C ARG A 466 -9.90 -55.31 -53.27
#